data_AF-A0A1V0TJU9-F1
#
_entry.id   AF-A0A1V0TJU9-F1
#
_cell.length_a   1.000
_cell.length_b   1.000
_cell.length_c   1.000
_cell.angle_alpha   90.00
_cell.angle_beta   90.00
_cell.angle_gamma   90.00
#
_symmetry.space_group_name_H-M   'P 1'
#
loop_
_entity.id
_entity.type
_entity.pdbx_description
1 polymer ?
#
loop_
_entity_poly.entity_id
_entity_poly.type
_entity_poly.pdbx_seq_one_letter_code
_entity_poly.pdbx_strand_id
1 'polypeptide(L)'
;MLALRNAPRWWVVSGADFPGYGHNFELLPVLTADQLRAVERWLGTELPEEYRTFLLQVGAGGAGPDYGLFPMQPPGPDTPPATGHCALPFRPELTAELDAHEWAEPRRADFPDDDAFAAAFASWDARHGELYEALSEGTLCISSQGCAYYTLLVATGPQRGTIWEDVRTVGEGVVPVELRGKPGHVSFAEWYLNWLEHAERRAWDTTTAPPPRLQFTSDRRQEPSREAANSDGGIARQPPGSA
;
A
#
# COMPACT_ATOMS: atom_id res chain seq x y z
N MET A 1 -16.58 -6.75 13.25
CA MET A 1 -16.01 -8.02 12.76
C MET A 1 -17.04 -8.70 11.87
N LEU A 2 -16.65 -9.10 10.65
CA LEU A 2 -17.57 -9.73 9.69
C LEU A 2 -17.84 -11.21 10.04
N ALA A 3 -18.96 -11.74 9.55
CA ALA A 3 -19.32 -13.15 9.72
C ALA A 3 -18.27 -14.13 9.16
N LEU A 4 -17.48 -13.66 8.17
CA LEU A 4 -16.29 -14.33 7.63
C LEU A 4 -15.28 -14.76 8.69
N ARG A 5 -15.18 -14.01 9.79
CA ARG A 5 -14.54 -14.39 11.08
C ARG A 5 -14.69 -15.86 11.44
N ASN A 6 -15.94 -16.29 11.36
CA ASN A 6 -16.40 -17.56 11.91
C ASN A 6 -16.45 -18.66 10.86
N ALA A 7 -16.00 -18.36 9.63
CA ALA A 7 -15.99 -19.34 8.55
C ALA A 7 -15.01 -20.47 8.86
N PRO A 8 -15.34 -21.72 8.47
CA PRO A 8 -14.51 -22.88 8.76
C PRO A 8 -13.12 -22.80 8.13
N ARG A 9 -12.91 -21.93 7.14
CA ARG A 9 -11.63 -21.73 6.44
C ARG A 9 -11.32 -20.25 6.20
N TRP A 10 -11.65 -19.38 7.15
CA TRP A 10 -11.42 -17.93 7.03
C TRP A 10 -9.99 -17.56 6.59
N TRP A 11 -8.98 -18.34 6.96
CA TRP A 11 -7.56 -18.14 6.63
C TRP A 11 -7.19 -18.40 5.16
N VAL A 12 -8.10 -18.95 4.33
CA VAL A 12 -7.80 -19.20 2.90
C VAL A 12 -7.98 -17.96 2.01
N VAL A 13 -8.47 -16.87 2.59
CA VAL A 13 -8.63 -15.58 1.91
C VAL A 13 -7.35 -14.76 2.13
N SER A 14 -6.84 -14.15 1.06
CA SER A 14 -5.63 -13.32 1.08
C SER A 14 -5.73 -12.24 2.16
N GLY A 15 -4.60 -11.94 2.82
CA GLY A 15 -4.49 -10.93 3.88
C GLY A 15 -5.33 -11.15 5.14
N ALA A 16 -6.10 -12.23 5.26
CA ALA A 16 -6.92 -12.46 6.44
C ALA A 16 -6.12 -12.88 7.69
N ASP A 17 -5.07 -13.70 7.53
CA ASP A 17 -4.35 -14.42 8.61
C ASP A 17 -2.83 -14.20 8.58
N PHE A 18 -2.36 -13.09 7.99
CA PHE A 18 -0.92 -12.81 7.98
C PHE A 18 -0.46 -12.32 9.36
N PRO A 19 0.54 -12.94 10.00
CA PRO A 19 1.00 -12.55 11.33
C PRO A 19 1.43 -11.08 11.36
N GLY A 20 0.75 -10.26 12.16
CA GLY A 20 1.04 -8.83 12.32
C GLY A 20 0.57 -7.91 11.18
N TYR A 21 0.07 -8.47 10.07
CA TYR A 21 -0.32 -7.70 8.88
C TYR A 21 -1.71 -8.04 8.34
N GLY A 22 -2.35 -9.08 8.88
CA GLY A 22 -3.66 -9.50 8.43
C GLY A 22 -4.81 -8.70 9.04
N HIS A 23 -5.86 -8.46 8.25
CA HIS A 23 -7.01 -7.66 8.69
C HIS A 23 -8.03 -8.48 9.49
N ASN A 24 -7.90 -9.81 9.60
CA ASN A 24 -8.75 -10.69 10.44
C ASN A 24 -10.27 -10.51 10.22
N PHE A 25 -10.69 -10.02 9.06
CA PHE A 25 -12.06 -9.55 8.79
C PHE A 25 -12.65 -8.62 9.88
N GLU A 26 -11.79 -7.85 10.54
CA GLU A 26 -12.18 -6.82 11.50
C GLU A 26 -12.37 -5.49 10.77
N LEU A 27 -13.56 -4.90 10.89
CA LEU A 27 -13.82 -3.54 10.46
C LEU A 27 -13.50 -2.58 11.60
N LEU A 28 -12.90 -1.44 11.26
CA LEU A 28 -12.74 -0.34 12.20
C LEU A 28 -14.09 0.35 12.45
N PRO A 29 -14.29 1.01 13.61
CA PRO A 29 -15.51 1.76 13.90
C PRO A 29 -15.85 2.75 12.78
N VAL A 30 -17.15 2.94 12.52
CA VAL A 30 -17.62 3.94 11.55
C VAL A 30 -17.27 5.36 12.00
N LEU A 31 -17.13 6.25 11.03
CA LEU A 31 -17.02 7.68 11.29
C LEU A 31 -18.39 8.29 11.58
N THR A 32 -18.41 9.30 12.43
CA THR A 32 -19.53 10.25 12.51
C THR A 32 -19.49 11.21 11.32
N ALA A 33 -20.62 11.87 11.03
CA ALA A 33 -20.70 12.88 9.98
C ALA A 33 -19.72 14.04 10.18
N ASP A 34 -19.45 14.43 11.44
CA ASP A 34 -18.45 15.47 11.77
C ASP A 34 -17.02 15.02 11.50
N GLN A 35 -16.70 13.76 11.84
CA GLN A 35 -15.39 13.19 11.56
C GLN A 35 -15.14 13.06 10.06
N LEU A 36 -16.14 12.61 9.28
CA LEU A 36 -16.04 12.56 7.83
C LEU A 36 -15.80 13.97 7.24
N ARG A 37 -16.55 14.98 7.70
CA ARG A 37 -16.32 16.38 7.29
C ARG A 37 -14.92 16.88 7.67
N ALA A 38 -14.33 16.40 8.77
CA ALA A 38 -12.97 16.76 9.14
C ALA A 38 -11.94 16.11 8.19
N VAL A 39 -12.14 14.84 7.84
CA VAL A 39 -11.33 14.13 6.84
C VAL A 39 -11.37 14.83 5.49
N GLU A 40 -12.56 15.16 4.98
CA GLU A 40 -12.71 15.79 3.65
C GLU A 40 -12.09 17.19 3.61
N ARG A 41 -12.23 17.97 4.68
CA ARG A 41 -11.54 19.26 4.81
C ARG A 41 -10.02 19.09 4.83
N TRP A 42 -9.52 18.04 5.48
CA TRP A 42 -8.09 17.75 5.52
C TRP A 42 -7.54 17.33 4.16
N LEU A 43 -8.29 16.49 3.42
CA LEU A 43 -7.96 16.07 2.06
C LEU A 43 -8.10 17.19 1.02
N GLY A 44 -8.92 18.21 1.32
CA GLY A 44 -9.22 19.32 0.41
C GLY A 44 -10.28 19.00 -0.65
N THR A 45 -10.98 17.87 -0.53
CA THR A 45 -12.02 17.42 -1.46
C THR A 45 -13.06 16.55 -0.75
N GLU A 46 -14.27 16.51 -1.28
CA GLU A 46 -15.29 15.56 -0.84
C GLU A 46 -14.99 14.17 -1.40
N LEU A 47 -15.16 13.14 -0.57
CA LEU A 47 -14.94 11.75 -0.95
C LEU A 47 -16.10 11.22 -1.82
N PRO A 48 -15.85 10.23 -2.71
CA PRO A 48 -16.89 9.59 -3.49
C PRO A 48 -18.05 9.04 -2.66
N GLU A 49 -19.28 9.16 -3.17
CA GLU A 49 -20.52 8.91 -2.41
C GLU A 49 -20.59 7.50 -1.81
N GLU A 50 -20.19 6.49 -2.59
CA GLU A 50 -20.16 5.10 -2.14
C GLU A 50 -19.16 4.91 -0.98
N TYR A 51 -17.98 5.54 -1.08
CA TYR A 51 -16.97 5.47 -0.04
C TYR A 51 -17.39 6.26 1.22
N ARG A 52 -18.04 7.41 1.07
CA ARG A 52 -18.66 8.13 2.20
C ARG A 52 -19.67 7.25 2.92
N THR A 53 -20.54 6.58 2.17
CA THR A 53 -21.54 5.66 2.72
C THR A 53 -20.87 4.53 3.48
N PHE A 54 -19.82 3.93 2.92
CA PHE A 54 -19.02 2.90 3.58
C PHE A 54 -18.42 3.38 4.91
N LEU A 55 -17.78 4.55 4.93
CA LEU A 55 -17.16 5.12 6.12
C LEU A 55 -18.16 5.42 7.24
N LEU A 56 -19.40 5.80 6.89
CA LEU A 56 -20.45 6.15 7.84
C LEU A 56 -21.26 4.95 8.34
N GLN A 57 -21.34 3.86 7.56
CA GLN A 57 -22.29 2.77 7.82
C GLN A 57 -21.63 1.40 8.00
N VAL A 58 -20.45 1.18 7.43
CA VAL A 58 -19.78 -0.13 7.41
C VAL A 58 -18.53 -0.12 8.29
N GLY A 59 -17.59 0.77 8.01
CA GLY A 59 -16.39 0.92 8.82
C GLY A 59 -15.39 1.92 8.25
N ALA A 60 -14.49 2.40 9.09
CA ALA A 60 -13.46 3.37 8.70
C ALA A 60 -12.13 2.69 8.29
N GLY A 61 -12.19 1.51 7.68
CA GLY A 61 -11.02 0.71 7.30
C GLY A 61 -11.04 -0.70 7.89
N GLY A 62 -9.92 -1.41 7.77
CA GLY A 62 -9.77 -2.80 8.23
C GLY A 62 -10.18 -3.80 7.14
N ALA A 63 -11.16 -4.65 7.40
CA ALA A 63 -11.54 -5.73 6.51
C ALA A 63 -11.85 -5.26 5.08
N GLY A 64 -11.12 -5.82 4.11
CA GLY A 64 -11.26 -5.52 2.70
C GLY A 64 -10.32 -6.40 1.86
N PRO A 65 -10.25 -6.15 0.55
CA PRO A 65 -9.34 -6.84 -0.37
C PRO A 65 -7.89 -6.81 0.10
N ASP A 66 -7.15 -7.87 -0.25
CA ASP A 66 -5.73 -8.05 0.06
C ASP A 66 -5.42 -7.82 1.53
N TYR A 67 -4.52 -6.89 1.88
CA TYR A 67 -4.17 -6.60 3.28
C TYR A 67 -5.20 -5.73 4.00
N GLY A 68 -6.33 -5.43 3.36
CA GLY A 68 -7.42 -4.66 3.93
C GLY A 68 -7.32 -3.17 3.66
N LEU A 69 -8.42 -2.48 3.97
CA LEU A 69 -8.53 -1.03 3.80
C LEU A 69 -7.70 -0.29 4.83
N PHE A 70 -6.96 0.73 4.37
CA PHE A 70 -6.24 1.62 5.25
C PHE A 70 -7.18 2.34 6.22
N PRO A 71 -6.77 2.51 7.49
CA PRO A 71 -7.56 3.26 8.47
C PRO A 71 -7.79 4.69 8.01
N MET A 72 -9.06 5.10 8.00
CA MET A 72 -9.46 6.48 7.81
C MET A 72 -9.82 7.08 9.16
N GLN A 73 -9.14 8.16 9.54
CA GLN A 73 -9.37 8.83 10.80
C GLN A 73 -9.33 10.35 10.59
N PRO A 74 -10.11 11.12 11.36
CA PRO A 74 -9.99 12.57 11.34
C PRO A 74 -8.56 12.99 11.73
N PRO A 75 -8.02 14.05 11.14
CA PRO A 75 -6.69 14.55 11.52
C PRO A 75 -6.68 14.91 13.01
N GLY A 76 -5.57 14.62 13.67
CA GLY A 76 -5.28 15.11 15.01
C GLY A 76 -4.93 16.60 15.01
N PRO A 77 -4.82 17.23 16.18
CA PRO A 77 -4.51 18.67 16.30
C PRO A 77 -3.17 19.04 15.67
N ASP A 78 -2.20 18.13 15.72
CA ASP A 78 -0.83 18.33 15.19
C ASP A 78 -0.63 17.67 13.82
N THR A 79 -1.69 17.14 13.20
CA THR A 79 -1.59 16.53 11.87
C THR A 79 -1.42 17.65 10.84
N PRO A 80 -0.33 17.66 10.05
CA PRO A 80 -0.15 18.66 9.01
C PRO A 80 -1.27 18.55 7.97
N PRO A 81 -1.58 19.62 7.22
CA PRO A 81 -2.50 19.54 6.09
C PRO A 81 -2.09 18.40 5.15
N ALA A 82 -3.07 17.74 4.52
CA ALA A 82 -2.74 16.81 3.44
C ALA A 82 -1.99 17.56 2.33
N THR A 83 -1.24 16.83 1.53
CA THR A 83 -0.46 17.38 0.40
C THR A 83 -1.33 18.11 -0.63
N GLY A 84 -2.66 17.95 -0.58
CA GLY A 84 -3.59 18.47 -1.57
C GLY A 84 -3.67 17.61 -2.84
N HIS A 85 -2.83 16.57 -2.96
CA HIS A 85 -2.82 15.69 -4.14
C HIS A 85 -4.21 15.10 -4.41
N CYS A 86 -4.94 14.70 -3.37
CA CYS A 86 -6.30 14.15 -3.50
C CYS A 86 -7.29 15.12 -4.16
N ALA A 87 -7.07 16.44 -4.04
CA ALA A 87 -7.94 17.49 -4.59
C ALA A 87 -7.54 17.94 -6.01
N LEU A 88 -6.36 17.55 -6.50
CA LEU A 88 -5.92 17.79 -7.88
C LEU A 88 -6.67 16.88 -8.86
N PRO A 89 -6.72 17.19 -10.17
CA PRO A 89 -7.42 16.32 -11.13
C PRO A 89 -6.67 15.00 -11.35
N PHE A 90 -7.40 13.89 -11.33
CA PHE A 90 -6.85 12.59 -11.75
C PHE A 90 -6.63 12.55 -13.26
N ARG A 91 -5.40 12.21 -13.68
CA ARG A 91 -4.92 12.26 -15.07
C ARG A 91 -4.28 10.92 -15.48
N PRO A 92 -5.06 9.83 -15.63
CA PRO A 92 -4.53 8.51 -15.98
C PRO A 92 -3.84 8.49 -17.37
N GLU A 93 -4.15 9.45 -18.25
CA GLU A 93 -3.49 9.62 -19.54
C GLU A 93 -1.98 9.89 -19.41
N LEU A 94 -1.50 10.37 -18.26
CA LEU A 94 -0.07 10.56 -18.01
C LEU A 94 0.71 9.25 -17.98
N THR A 95 0.06 8.09 -17.85
CA THR A 95 0.74 6.79 -17.93
C THR A 95 1.42 6.61 -19.27
N ALA A 96 0.76 6.98 -20.37
CA ALA A 96 1.34 6.92 -21.70
C ALA A 96 2.45 7.95 -21.91
N GLU A 97 2.36 9.10 -21.24
CA GLU A 97 3.43 10.11 -21.29
C GLU A 97 4.66 9.65 -20.50
N LEU A 98 4.47 9.00 -19.34
CA LEU A 98 5.56 8.41 -18.56
C LEU A 98 6.28 7.32 -19.36
N ASP A 99 5.55 6.39 -19.98
CA ASP A 99 6.12 5.34 -20.83
C ASP A 99 6.97 5.92 -21.98
N ALA A 100 6.42 6.94 -22.67
CA ALA A 100 7.16 7.64 -23.72
C ALA A 100 8.41 8.37 -23.19
N HIS A 101 8.33 8.93 -21.98
CA HIS A 101 9.43 9.62 -21.31
C HIS A 101 10.54 8.65 -20.90
N GLU A 102 10.18 7.47 -20.38
CA GLU A 102 11.14 6.41 -20.06
C GLU A 102 11.90 5.93 -21.30
N TRP A 103 11.21 5.79 -22.44
CA TRP A 103 11.86 5.44 -23.70
C TRP A 103 12.87 6.51 -24.18
N ALA A 104 12.69 7.76 -23.75
CA ALA A 104 13.55 8.90 -24.09
C ALA A 104 14.72 9.11 -23.10
N GLU A 105 15.01 8.15 -22.22
CA GLU A 105 16.13 8.22 -21.28
C GLU A 105 17.46 8.57 -22.01
N PRO A 106 18.15 9.66 -21.60
CA PRO A 106 19.44 10.05 -22.18
C PRO A 106 20.46 8.92 -22.07
N ARG A 107 21.10 8.55 -23.18
CA ARG A 107 22.21 7.59 -23.18
C ARG A 107 23.52 8.32 -23.27
N ARG A 108 24.48 7.96 -22.41
CA ARG A 108 25.80 8.59 -22.37
C ARG A 108 26.48 8.69 -23.74
N ALA A 109 26.31 7.69 -24.61
CA ALA A 109 26.91 7.62 -25.94
C ALA A 109 26.42 8.73 -26.90
N ASP A 110 25.28 9.35 -26.63
CA ASP A 110 24.67 10.37 -27.50
C ASP A 110 25.20 11.78 -27.21
N PHE A 111 26.12 11.93 -26.24
CA PHE A 111 26.61 13.22 -25.75
C PHE A 111 28.13 13.39 -25.93
N PRO A 112 28.60 14.61 -26.25
CA PRO A 112 30.01 14.88 -26.54
C PRO A 112 30.92 14.73 -25.31
N ASP A 113 30.40 15.01 -24.12
CA ASP A 113 31.12 14.99 -22.85
C ASP A 113 30.18 14.64 -21.68
N ASP A 114 30.77 14.45 -20.49
CA ASP A 114 30.04 14.05 -19.28
C ASP A 114 29.13 15.17 -18.76
N ASP A 115 29.53 16.44 -18.93
CA ASP A 115 28.75 17.60 -18.45
C ASP A 115 27.45 17.75 -19.24
N ALA A 116 27.50 17.62 -20.57
CA ALA A 116 26.33 17.64 -21.44
C ALA A 116 25.37 16.48 -21.13
N PHE A 117 25.91 15.27 -20.89
CA PHE A 117 25.12 14.12 -20.47
C PHE A 117 24.45 14.36 -19.11
N ALA A 118 25.20 14.82 -18.12
CA ALA A 118 24.69 15.07 -16.77
C ALA A 118 23.56 16.11 -16.78
N ALA A 119 23.70 17.18 -17.56
CA ALA A 119 22.64 18.19 -17.70
C ALA A 119 21.36 17.63 -18.36
N ALA A 120 21.50 16.80 -19.39
CA ALA A 120 20.38 16.15 -20.06
C ALA A 120 19.68 15.14 -19.15
N PHE A 121 20.46 14.30 -18.47
CA PHE A 121 19.95 13.32 -17.50
C PHE A 121 19.23 14.01 -16.34
N ALA A 122 19.80 15.08 -15.77
CA ALA A 122 19.14 15.83 -14.70
C ALA A 122 17.80 16.45 -15.13
N SER A 123 17.70 16.93 -16.36
CA SER A 123 16.45 17.46 -16.91
C SER A 123 15.41 16.35 -17.12
N TRP A 124 15.85 15.20 -17.64
CA TRP A 124 15.01 14.02 -17.79
C TRP A 124 14.51 13.48 -16.44
N ASP A 125 15.39 13.39 -15.44
CA ASP A 125 15.08 12.91 -14.09
C ASP A 125 14.10 13.83 -13.36
N ALA A 126 14.29 15.16 -13.48
CA ALA A 126 13.35 16.15 -12.96
C ALA A 126 11.94 15.97 -13.55
N ARG A 127 11.85 15.80 -14.88
CA ARG A 127 10.56 15.57 -15.55
C ARG A 127 9.96 14.21 -15.17
N HIS A 128 10.79 13.18 -15.01
CA HIS A 128 10.35 11.87 -14.56
C HIS A 128 9.70 11.97 -13.17
N GLY A 129 10.34 12.65 -12.23
CA GLY A 129 9.77 12.91 -10.90
C GLY A 129 8.43 13.64 -10.95
N GLU A 130 8.29 14.68 -11.78
CA GLU A 130 7.02 15.40 -11.96
C GLU A 130 5.89 14.49 -12.50
N LEU A 131 6.18 13.68 -13.52
CA LEU A 131 5.22 12.72 -14.08
C LEU A 131 4.82 11.66 -13.05
N TYR A 132 5.83 11.13 -12.35
CA TYR A 132 5.65 10.04 -11.40
C TYR A 132 4.73 10.47 -10.25
N GLU A 133 4.93 11.67 -9.69
CA GLU A 133 4.04 12.21 -8.65
C GLU A 133 2.63 12.50 -9.19
N ALA A 134 2.55 13.12 -10.37
CA ALA A 134 1.29 13.54 -10.99
C ALA A 134 0.32 12.37 -11.28
N LEU A 135 0.83 11.16 -11.51
CA LEU A 135 0.01 9.98 -11.79
C LEU A 135 -0.95 9.59 -10.67
N SER A 136 -0.60 9.92 -9.42
CA SER A 136 -1.41 9.58 -8.24
C SER A 136 -2.30 10.73 -7.76
N GLU A 137 -2.19 11.90 -8.38
CA GLU A 137 -3.05 13.05 -8.09
C GLU A 137 -4.52 12.74 -8.33
N GLY A 138 -5.41 13.38 -7.59
CA GLY A 138 -6.84 13.14 -7.65
C GLY A 138 -7.28 11.78 -7.14
N THR A 139 -6.40 11.02 -6.50
CA THR A 139 -6.73 9.73 -5.89
C THR A 139 -6.50 9.71 -4.39
N LEU A 140 -7.14 8.74 -3.74
CA LEU A 140 -6.89 8.35 -2.37
C LEU A 140 -6.37 6.91 -2.38
N CYS A 141 -5.19 6.67 -1.81
CA CYS A 141 -4.69 5.32 -1.60
C CYS A 141 -5.48 4.65 -0.45
N ILE A 142 -6.20 3.57 -0.75
CA ILE A 142 -7.15 2.95 0.19
C ILE A 142 -6.78 1.53 0.62
N SER A 143 -5.85 0.87 -0.07
CA SER A 143 -5.38 -0.49 0.26
C SER A 143 -3.97 -0.73 -0.30
N SER A 144 -3.28 -1.74 0.20
CA SER A 144 -2.10 -2.33 -0.43
C SER A 144 -2.33 -3.79 -0.75
N GLN A 145 -1.83 -4.23 -1.90
CA GLN A 145 -1.82 -5.64 -2.31
C GLN A 145 -0.52 -6.37 -1.91
N GLY A 146 0.38 -5.69 -1.20
CA GLY A 146 1.77 -6.11 -0.98
C GLY A 146 2.69 -5.68 -2.12
N CYS A 147 3.99 -5.97 -2.02
CA CYS A 147 4.99 -5.76 -3.10
C CYS A 147 4.95 -4.37 -3.79
N ALA A 148 4.63 -3.31 -3.04
CA ALA A 148 4.49 -1.93 -3.54
C ALA A 148 3.33 -1.69 -4.55
N TYR A 149 2.36 -2.60 -4.60
CA TYR A 149 1.09 -2.39 -5.30
C TYR A 149 0.06 -1.76 -4.37
N TYR A 150 -0.63 -0.74 -4.87
CA TYR A 150 -1.64 -0.02 -4.11
C TYR A 150 -2.96 0.06 -4.86
N THR A 151 -4.05 0.07 -4.11
CA THR A 151 -5.38 0.36 -4.65
C THR A 151 -5.71 1.83 -4.44
N LEU A 152 -6.06 2.50 -5.53
CA LEU A 152 -6.41 3.90 -5.57
C LEU A 152 -7.92 4.07 -5.79
N LEU A 153 -8.54 4.94 -5.01
CA LEU A 153 -9.90 5.45 -5.22
C LEU A 153 -9.81 6.82 -5.87
N VAL A 154 -10.41 7.00 -7.04
CA VAL A 154 -10.45 8.31 -7.70
C VAL A 154 -11.39 9.25 -6.96
N ALA A 155 -10.84 10.35 -6.44
CA ALA A 155 -11.56 11.35 -5.64
C ALA A 155 -12.09 12.52 -6.48
N THR A 156 -11.43 12.85 -7.59
CA THR A 156 -11.74 14.01 -8.44
C THR A 156 -11.70 13.67 -9.93
N GLY A 157 -12.35 14.50 -10.75
CA GLY A 157 -12.35 14.35 -12.20
C GLY A 157 -13.40 13.35 -12.74
N PRO A 158 -13.37 13.05 -14.05
CA PRO A 158 -14.42 12.27 -14.72
C PRO A 158 -14.56 10.82 -14.23
N GLN A 159 -13.48 10.25 -13.68
CA GLN A 159 -13.43 8.87 -13.20
C GLN A 159 -13.75 8.76 -11.70
N ARG A 160 -14.27 9.83 -11.08
CA ARG A 160 -14.55 9.88 -9.65
C ARG A 160 -15.39 8.70 -9.16
N GLY A 161 -14.95 8.07 -8.08
CA GLY A 161 -15.60 6.91 -7.46
C GLY A 161 -15.17 5.56 -8.02
N THR A 162 -14.31 5.53 -9.04
CA THR A 162 -13.78 4.30 -9.61
C THR A 162 -12.49 3.85 -8.93
N ILE A 163 -12.18 2.56 -9.05
CA ILE A 163 -11.01 1.91 -8.46
C ILE A 163 -9.94 1.63 -9.52
N TRP A 164 -8.71 1.96 -9.17
CA TRP A 164 -7.51 1.83 -9.98
C TRP A 164 -6.40 1.15 -9.17
N GLU A 165 -5.42 0.60 -9.87
CA GLU A 165 -4.22 0.02 -9.29
C GLU A 165 -3.02 0.89 -9.62
N ASP A 166 -2.24 1.19 -8.61
CA ASP A 166 -0.91 1.73 -8.75
C ASP A 166 0.07 0.57 -8.91
N VAL A 167 0.53 0.40 -10.14
CA VAL A 167 1.44 -0.66 -10.59
C VAL A 167 2.74 -0.04 -11.15
N ARG A 168 3.05 1.20 -10.75
CA ARG A 168 4.29 1.90 -11.14
C ARG A 168 5.55 1.10 -10.82
N THR A 169 5.52 0.26 -9.79
CA THR A 169 6.64 -0.61 -9.42
C THR A 169 7.03 -1.65 -10.48
N VAL A 170 6.16 -1.94 -11.46
CA VAL A 170 6.45 -2.82 -12.61
C VAL A 170 6.44 -2.07 -13.94
N GLY A 171 6.42 -0.73 -13.92
CA GLY A 171 6.47 0.10 -15.12
C GLY A 171 5.14 0.24 -15.86
N GLU A 172 4.01 -0.18 -15.28
CA GLU A 172 2.69 -0.09 -15.94
C GLU A 172 1.89 1.17 -15.54
N GLY A 173 2.44 2.01 -14.66
CA GLY A 173 1.80 3.26 -14.24
C GLY A 173 0.60 3.04 -13.32
N VAL A 174 -0.51 3.72 -13.63
CA VAL A 174 -1.79 3.58 -12.92
C VAL A 174 -2.85 3.07 -13.89
N VAL A 175 -3.45 1.92 -13.57
CA VAL A 175 -4.35 1.16 -14.47
C VAL A 175 -5.72 0.93 -13.83
N PRO A 176 -6.82 0.86 -14.61
CA PRO A 176 -8.14 0.64 -14.04
C PRO A 176 -8.28 -0.78 -13.52
N VAL A 177 -8.96 -0.98 -12.38
CA VAL A 177 -9.35 -2.33 -11.96
C VAL A 177 -10.42 -2.85 -12.91
N GLU A 178 -10.26 -4.10 -13.35
CA GLU A 178 -11.24 -4.82 -14.14
C GLU A 178 -11.81 -6.02 -13.38
N LEU A 179 -13.14 -6.15 -13.35
CA LEU A 179 -13.78 -7.35 -12.83
C LEU A 179 -13.99 -8.35 -13.96
N ARG A 180 -13.61 -9.62 -13.71
CA ARG A 180 -13.74 -10.68 -14.72
C ARG A 180 -15.18 -10.78 -15.25
N GLY A 181 -15.32 -10.63 -16.57
CA GLY A 181 -16.62 -10.73 -17.24
C GLY A 181 -17.45 -9.44 -17.19
N LYS A 182 -16.90 -8.34 -16.69
CA LYS A 182 -17.54 -7.02 -16.70
C LYS A 182 -16.59 -5.97 -17.32
N PRO A 183 -16.87 -5.49 -18.54
CA PRO A 183 -16.09 -4.41 -19.12
C PRO A 183 -16.43 -3.07 -18.45
N GLY A 184 -15.45 -2.17 -18.41
CA GLY A 184 -15.60 -0.80 -17.92
C GLY A 184 -15.09 -0.58 -16.50
N HIS A 185 -15.12 0.68 -16.08
CA HIS A 185 -14.61 1.08 -14.77
C HIS A 185 -15.42 0.49 -13.62
N VAL A 186 -14.71 0.09 -12.58
CA VAL A 186 -15.29 -0.55 -11.40
C VAL A 186 -15.45 0.50 -10.30
N SER A 187 -16.65 0.63 -9.76
CA SER A 187 -16.93 1.51 -8.62
C SER A 187 -16.39 0.91 -7.31
N PHE A 188 -16.27 1.74 -6.26
CA PHE A 188 -15.85 1.28 -4.94
C PHE A 188 -16.75 0.16 -4.40
N ALA A 189 -18.08 0.32 -4.48
CA ALA A 189 -19.02 -0.65 -3.97
C ALA A 189 -18.92 -1.98 -4.72
N GLU A 190 -18.78 -1.94 -6.04
CA GLU A 190 -18.63 -3.14 -6.87
C GLU A 190 -17.33 -3.89 -6.57
N TRP A 191 -16.23 -3.17 -6.43
CA TRP A 191 -14.94 -3.75 -6.04
C TRP A 191 -15.01 -4.42 -4.67
N TYR A 192 -15.55 -3.72 -3.66
CA TYR A 192 -15.64 -4.25 -2.30
C TYR A 192 -16.59 -5.45 -2.20
N LEU A 193 -17.77 -5.37 -2.83
CA LEU A 193 -18.75 -6.46 -2.80
C LEU A 193 -18.26 -7.67 -3.59
N ASN A 194 -17.56 -7.48 -4.71
CA ASN A 194 -16.98 -8.60 -5.46
C ASN A 194 -15.98 -9.39 -4.61
N TRP A 195 -15.10 -8.68 -3.89
CA TRP A 195 -14.20 -9.32 -2.94
C TRP A 195 -14.96 -10.05 -1.84
N LEU A 196 -15.96 -9.40 -1.23
CA LEU A 196 -16.73 -9.99 -0.14
C LEU A 196 -17.39 -11.30 -0.58
N GLU A 197 -18.03 -11.29 -1.75
CA GLU A 197 -18.66 -12.47 -2.34
C GLU A 197 -17.65 -13.58 -2.63
N HIS A 198 -16.45 -13.22 -3.13
CA HIS A 198 -15.37 -14.18 -3.35
C HIS A 198 -14.83 -14.77 -2.05
N ALA A 199 -14.62 -13.92 -1.04
CA ALA A 199 -14.14 -14.31 0.27
C ALA A 199 -15.13 -15.26 0.95
N GLU A 200 -16.43 -14.96 0.90
CA GLU A 200 -17.49 -15.82 1.46
C GLU A 200 -17.51 -17.19 0.81
N ARG A 201 -17.52 -17.24 -0.53
CA ARG A 201 -17.45 -18.51 -1.26
C ARG A 201 -16.23 -19.34 -0.87
N ARG A 202 -15.04 -18.74 -0.83
CA ARG A 202 -13.80 -19.46 -0.48
C ARG A 202 -13.78 -19.93 0.97
N ALA A 203 -14.17 -19.07 1.90
CA ALA A 203 -14.08 -19.36 3.32
C ALA A 203 -15.09 -20.43 3.76
N TRP A 204 -16.20 -20.58 3.03
CA TRP A 204 -17.24 -21.58 3.27
C TRP A 204 -17.15 -22.84 2.39
N ASP A 205 -16.31 -22.84 1.35
CA ASP A 205 -16.09 -24.04 0.53
C ASP A 205 -15.31 -25.08 1.35
N THR A 206 -16.01 -26.11 1.81
CA THR A 206 -15.42 -27.28 2.48
C THR A 206 -15.15 -28.45 1.54
N THR A 207 -15.53 -28.33 0.26
CA THR A 207 -15.50 -29.42 -0.72
C THR A 207 -14.15 -29.53 -1.42
N THR A 208 -13.48 -28.40 -1.64
CA THR A 208 -12.12 -28.36 -2.22
C THR A 208 -11.06 -28.63 -1.13
N ALA A 209 -9.93 -29.25 -1.44
CA ALA A 209 -8.81 -29.28 -0.49
C ALA A 209 -8.25 -27.85 -0.30
N PRO A 210 -7.99 -27.39 0.94
CA PRO A 210 -7.42 -26.06 1.13
C PRO A 210 -6.00 -26.00 0.55
N PRO A 211 -5.54 -24.84 0.07
CA PRO A 211 -4.14 -24.67 -0.32
C PRO A 211 -3.23 -25.00 0.88
N PRO A 212 -2.04 -25.56 0.66
CA PRO A 212 -1.10 -25.86 1.74
C PRO A 212 -0.74 -24.56 2.47
N ARG A 213 -0.86 -24.57 3.80
CA ARG A 213 -0.50 -23.42 4.64
C ARG A 213 1.02 -23.36 4.74
N LEU A 214 1.62 -22.29 4.20
CA LEU A 214 3.06 -22.05 4.36
C LEU A 214 3.34 -21.87 5.86
N GLN A 215 4.11 -22.80 6.43
CA GLN A 215 4.61 -22.68 7.80
C GLN A 215 5.97 -22.00 7.73
N PHE A 216 6.04 -20.74 8.16
CA PHE A 216 7.31 -20.07 8.38
C PHE A 216 7.91 -20.62 9.67
N THR A 217 8.81 -21.60 9.55
CA THR A 217 9.65 -22.00 10.68
C THR A 217 10.60 -20.85 10.97
N SER A 218 10.39 -20.16 12.10
CA SER A 218 11.34 -19.15 12.59
C SER A 218 12.59 -19.86 13.09
N ASP A 219 13.41 -20.39 12.18
CA ASP A 219 14.68 -21.01 12.51
C ASP A 219 15.75 -19.92 12.66
N ARG A 220 15.51 -18.99 13.58
CA ARG A 220 16.56 -18.18 14.16
C ARG A 220 16.96 -18.89 15.45
N ARG A 221 17.80 -19.92 15.31
CA ARG A 221 18.61 -20.40 16.44
C ARG A 221 19.26 -19.17 17.05
N GLN A 222 18.91 -18.85 18.29
CA GLN A 222 19.75 -18.00 19.13
C GLN A 222 21.08 -18.74 19.24
N GLU A 223 22.06 -18.35 18.42
CA GLU A 223 23.44 -18.72 18.70
C GLU A 223 23.79 -18.12 20.06
N PRO A 224 24.24 -18.91 21.05
CA PRO A 224 24.68 -18.35 22.31
C PRO A 224 25.88 -17.45 22.05
N SER A 225 25.79 -16.21 22.52
CA SER A 225 26.79 -15.16 22.45
C SER A 225 28.19 -15.69 22.75
N ARG A 226 29.10 -15.63 21.76
CA ARG A 226 30.54 -15.83 21.99
C ARG A 226 31.12 -14.58 22.67
N GLU A 227 30.84 -14.44 23.96
CA GLU A 227 31.53 -13.49 24.84
C GLU A 227 31.81 -14.16 26.19
N ALA A 228 32.77 -15.09 26.19
CA ALA A 228 33.46 -15.57 27.38
C ALA A 228 34.73 -16.33 26.97
N ALA A 229 35.68 -15.62 26.36
CA ALA A 229 37.05 -16.10 26.20
C ALA A 229 38.00 -14.89 26.13
N ASN A 230 38.08 -14.15 27.24
CA ASN A 230 39.23 -13.33 27.61
C ASN A 230 39.09 -12.92 29.08
N SER A 231 39.38 -13.88 29.95
CA SER A 231 39.71 -13.59 31.35
C SER A 231 40.89 -14.47 31.73
N ASP A 232 42.05 -14.19 31.13
CA ASP A 232 43.33 -14.62 31.66
C ASP A 232 44.30 -13.43 31.62
N GLY A 233 44.44 -12.82 32.79
CA GLY A 233 45.17 -11.58 33.02
C GLY A 233 45.32 -11.34 34.52
N GLY A 234 45.62 -12.41 35.26
CA GLY A 234 45.98 -12.34 36.68
C GLY A 234 47.32 -11.63 36.85
N ILE A 235 47.27 -10.39 37.33
CA ILE A 235 48.46 -9.64 37.76
C ILE A 235 48.98 -10.28 39.05
N ALA A 236 50.01 -11.12 38.94
CA ALA A 236 50.80 -11.57 40.07
C ALA A 236 51.98 -10.61 40.26
N ARG A 237 51.98 -9.89 41.40
CA ARG A 237 53.11 -9.11 41.89
C ARG A 237 54.19 -10.07 42.43
N GLN A 238 55.45 -9.84 42.08
CA GLN A 238 56.61 -10.36 42.82
C GLN A 238 57.58 -9.21 43.21
N PRO A 239 58.26 -9.28 44.37
CA PRO A 239 59.08 -8.20 44.94
C PRO A 239 60.54 -8.19 44.42
N PRO A 240 61.37 -7.20 44.82
CA PRO A 240 62.59 -6.82 44.11
C PRO A 240 63.79 -7.73 44.42
N GLY A 241 64.66 -7.90 43.43
CA GLY A 241 65.97 -8.54 43.59
C GLY A 241 67.02 -7.57 44.14
N SER A 242 67.73 -8.02 45.17
CA SER A 242 69.11 -7.68 45.55
C SER A 242 69.92 -8.97 45.33
N ALA A 243 71.10 -9.03 44.72
CA ALA A 243 72.13 -8.06 44.39
C ALA A 243 72.84 -8.47 43.08
#